data_AF-A0A2K2FS70-F1
#
_entry.id   AF-A0A2K2FS70-F1
#
_cell.length_a   1.000
_cell.length_b   1.000
_cell.length_c   1.000
_cell.angle_alpha   90.00
_cell.angle_beta   90.00
_cell.angle_gamma   90.00
#
_symmetry.space_group_name_H-M   'P 1'
#
loop_
_entity.id
_entity.type
_entity.pdbx_description
1 polymer ?
#
loop_
_entity_poly.entity_id
_entity_poly.type
_entity_poly.pdbx_seq_one_letter_code
_entity_poly.pdbx_strand_id
1 'polypeptide(L)' 'MIFLRILAFLFMVPGFALVFIARRVAERFELDKKAKINFEHSMDEEELSRYKYDKAVVSVKLLGMLIALPGIILTFIAFR' A
#
# COMPACT_ATOMS: atom_id res chain seq x y z
N MET A 1 4.82 13.21 25.84
CA MET A 1 5.02 11.75 25.65
C MET A 1 3.75 11.02 25.18
N ILE A 2 2.60 11.16 25.85
CA ILE A 2 1.34 10.48 25.44
C ILE A 2 0.85 10.87 24.04
N PHE A 3 0.94 12.15 23.68
CA PHE A 3 0.54 12.65 22.36
C PHE A 3 1.30 11.96 21.21
N LEU A 4 2.63 11.82 21.34
CA LEU A 4 3.47 11.13 20.36
C LEU A 4 3.12 9.64 20.23
N ARG A 5 2.78 8.98 21.35
CA ARG A 5 2.31 7.58 21.32
C ARG A 5 0.99 7.43 20.57
N ILE A 6 0.01 8.30 20.84
CA ILE A 6 -1.28 8.29 20.14
C ILE A 6 -1.07 8.52 18.64
N LEU A 7 -0.22 9.49 18.29
CA LEU A 7 0.09 9.79 16.90
C LEU A 7 0.81 8.61 16.20
N ALA A 8 1.70 7.92 16.91
CA ALA A 8 2.38 6.73 16.38
C ALA A 8 1.37 5.62 16.02
N PHE A 9 0.44 5.31 16.93
CA PHE A 9 -0.63 4.34 16.66
C PHE A 9 -1.57 4.80 15.55
N LEU A 10 -1.87 6.10 15.48
CA LEU A 10 -2.74 6.67 14.45
C LEU A 10 -2.19 6.47 13.04
N PHE A 11 -0.86 6.49 12.83
CA PHE A 11 -0.27 6.20 11.52
C PHE A 11 -0.06 4.71 11.30
N MET A 12 0.34 3.99 12.34
CA MET A 12 0.71 2.58 12.25
C MET A 12 -0.49 1.68 11.95
N VAL A 13 -1.60 1.83 12.70
CA VAL A 13 -2.79 0.98 12.56
C VAL A 13 -3.41 1.06 11.16
N PRO A 14 -3.80 2.24 10.63
CA PRO A 14 -4.36 2.32 9.29
C PRO A 14 -3.35 2.01 8.19
N GLY A 15 -2.06 2.34 8.38
CA GLY A 15 -1.02 1.99 7.43
C GLY A 15 -0.90 0.48 7.24
N PHE A 16 -0.80 -0.29 8.33
CA PHE A 16 -0.82 -1.75 8.25
C PHE A 16 -2.16 -2.31 7.79
N ALA A 17 -3.28 -1.74 8.23
CA ALA A 17 -4.60 -2.16 7.78
C ALA A 17 -4.69 -2.08 6.24
N LEU A 18 -4.21 -0.99 5.64
CA LEU A 18 -4.19 -0.80 4.19
C LEU A 18 -3.35 -1.85 3.46
N VAL A 19 -2.21 -2.28 4.03
CA VAL A 19 -1.38 -3.38 3.50
C VAL A 19 -2.15 -4.71 3.51
N PHE A 20 -2.87 -5.00 4.61
CA PHE A 20 -3.66 -6.23 4.73
C PHE A 20 -4.86 -6.26 3.78
N ILE A 21 -5.56 -5.14 3.62
CA ILE A 21 -6.73 -5.04 2.73
C ILE A 21 -6.37 -4.68 1.28
N ALA A 22 -5.08 -4.62 0.93
CA ALA A 22 -4.61 -4.11 -0.34
C ALA A 22 -5.24 -4.80 -1.57
N ARG A 23 -5.46 -6.11 -1.52
CA ARG A 23 -6.15 -6.85 -2.59
C ARG A 23 -7.58 -6.34 -2.81
N ARG A 24 -8.34 -6.26 -1.72
CA ARG A 24 -9.73 -5.78 -1.75
C ARG A 24 -9.82 -4.31 -2.18
N VAL A 25 -8.85 -3.49 -1.82
CA VAL A 25 -8.77 -2.09 -2.26
C VAL A 25 -8.44 -2.01 -3.76
N ALA A 26 -7.47 -2.79 -4.24
CA ALA A 26 -7.11 -2.83 -5.66
C ALA A 26 -8.30 -3.25 -6.53
N GLU A 27 -9.04 -4.28 -6.10
CA GLU A 27 -10.26 -4.75 -6.77
C GLU A 27 -11.39 -3.71 -6.72
N ARG A 28 -11.68 -3.17 -5.53
CA ARG A 28 -12.80 -2.23 -5.35
C ARG A 28 -12.64 -0.94 -6.15
N PHE A 29 -11.41 -0.49 -6.35
CA PHE A 29 -11.11 0.73 -7.10
C PHE A 29 -10.67 0.47 -8.55
N GLU A 30 -10.70 -0.80 -8.99
CA GLU A 30 -10.28 -1.23 -10.33
C GLU A 30 -8.93 -0.60 -10.73
N LEU A 31 -7.96 -0.65 -9.80
CA LEU A 31 -6.67 0.01 -9.96
C LEU A 31 -5.82 -0.63 -11.05
N ASP A 32 -6.09 -1.90 -11.36
CA ASP A 32 -5.57 -2.65 -12.50
C ASP A 32 -5.90 -1.98 -13.84
N LYS A 33 -7.11 -1.43 -14.00
CA LYS A 33 -7.51 -0.72 -15.23
C LYS A 33 -6.86 0.65 -15.40
N LYS A 34 -6.39 1.25 -14.30
CA LYS A 34 -5.72 2.56 -14.30
C LYS A 34 -4.21 2.45 -14.45
N ALA A 35 -3.65 1.25 -14.38
CA ALA A 35 -2.23 1.02 -14.50
C ALA A 35 -1.76 1.20 -15.95
N LYS A 36 -1.16 2.35 -16.26
CA LYS A 36 -0.40 2.54 -17.51
C LYS A 36 0.81 1.61 -17.50
N ILE A 37 0.97 0.82 -18.55
CA ILE A 37 2.12 -0.05 -18.77
C ILE A 37 2.79 0.38 -20.08
N ASN A 38 4.11 0.53 -20.05
CA ASN A 38 4.88 0.98 -21.22
C ASN A 38 5.32 -0.19 -22.12
N PHE A 39 5.13 -1.44 -21.67
CA PHE A 39 5.58 -2.67 -22.34
C PHE A 39 4.41 -3.61 -22.68
N GLU A 40 3.20 -3.09 -22.89
CA GLU A 40 2.01 -3.92 -23.16
C GLU A 40 2.19 -4.80 -24.40
N HIS A 41 2.92 -4.33 -25.40
CA HIS A 41 3.20 -5.07 -26.64
C HIS A 41 4.15 -6.27 -26.47
N SER A 42 4.77 -6.42 -25.31
CA SER A 42 5.76 -7.47 -25.03
C SER A 42 5.21 -8.61 -24.18
N MET A 43 3.94 -8.54 -23.79
CA MET A 43 3.28 -9.49 -22.90
C MET A 43 2.03 -10.03 -23.58
N ASP A 44 1.73 -11.31 -23.36
CA ASP A 44 0.44 -11.88 -23.77
C ASP A 44 -0.70 -11.25 -22.97
N GLU A 45 -1.95 -11.31 -23.47
CA GLU A 45 -3.11 -10.69 -22.83
C GLU A 45 -3.32 -11.19 -21.40
N GLU A 46 -3.09 -12.47 -21.17
CA GLU A 46 -3.25 -13.11 -19.86
C GLU A 46 -2.14 -12.66 -18.87
N GLU A 47 -0.89 -12.59 -19.35
CA GLU A 47 0.23 -12.08 -18.57
C GLU A 47 0.06 -10.60 -18.24
N LEU A 48 -0.41 -9.81 -19.20
CA LEU A 48 -0.63 -8.38 -19.04
C LEU A 48 -1.71 -8.10 -17.98
N SER A 49 -2.82 -8.85 -18.03
CA SER A 49 -3.90 -8.76 -17.04
C SER A 49 -3.40 -9.08 -15.64
N ARG A 50 -2.67 -10.19 -15.48
CA ARG A 50 -2.11 -10.60 -14.19
C ARG A 50 -1.12 -9.58 -13.64
N TYR A 51 -0.25 -9.06 -14.50
CA TYR A 51 0.73 -8.05 -14.11
C TYR A 51 0.09 -6.73 -13.71
N LYS A 52 -0.97 -6.27 -14.41
CA LYS A 52 -1.75 -5.08 -14.02
C LYS A 52 -2.34 -5.24 -12.63
N TYR A 53 -2.94 -6.40 -12.35
CA TYR A 53 -3.50 -6.72 -11.04
C TYR A 53 -2.41 -6.72 -9.95
N ASP A 54 -1.31 -7.43 -10.16
CA ASP A 54 -0.23 -7.51 -9.18
C ASP A 54 0.40 -6.15 -8.92
N LYS A 55 0.64 -5.36 -9.98
CA LYS A 55 1.14 -3.98 -9.87
C LYS A 55 0.18 -3.11 -9.07
N ALA A 56 -1.12 -3.23 -9.29
CA ALA A 56 -2.14 -2.50 -8.54
C ALA A 56 -2.12 -2.86 -7.05
N VAL A 57 -2.10 -4.15 -6.72
CA VAL A 57 -2.02 -4.63 -5.33
C VAL A 57 -0.74 -4.17 -4.64
N VAL A 58 0.41 -4.31 -5.30
CA VAL A 58 1.71 -3.87 -4.77
C VAL A 58 1.72 -2.37 -4.53
N SER A 59 1.15 -1.58 -5.45
CA SER A 59 1.07 -0.12 -5.30
C SER A 59 0.28 0.28 -4.05
N VAL A 60 -0.85 -0.39 -3.77
CA VAL A 60 -1.62 -0.15 -2.54
C VAL A 60 -0.84 -0.56 -1.29
N LYS A 61 -0.13 -1.70 -1.34
CA LYS A 61 0.74 -2.13 -0.24
C LYS A 61 1.85 -1.12 0.04
N LEU A 62 2.49 -0.59 -1.00
CA LEU A 62 3.54 0.42 -0.87
C LEU A 62 2.99 1.71 -0.24
N LEU A 63 1.79 2.15 -0.66
CA LEU A 63 1.11 3.29 -0.02
C LEU A 63 0.82 3.01 1.47
N GLY A 64 0.33 1.81 1.81
CA GLY A 64 0.08 1.42 3.20
C GLY A 64 1.35 1.41 4.04
N MET A 65 2.45 0.87 3.50
CA MET A 65 3.76 0.90 4.15
C MET A 65 4.26 2.35 4.33
N LEU A 66 4.07 3.22 3.34
CA LEU A 66 4.47 4.63 3.43
C LEU A 66 3.70 5.37 4.53
N ILE A 67 2.41 5.05 4.73
CA ILE A 67 1.60 5.60 5.82
C ILE A 67 2.03 5.03 7.18
N ALA A 68 2.41 3.74 7.25
CA ALA A 68 2.85 3.10 8.48
C ALA A 68 4.24 3.60 8.94
N LEU A 69 5.12 3.97 8.00
CA LEU A 69 6.51 4.32 8.24
C LEU A 69 6.70 5.48 9.25
N PRO A 70 5.99 6.62 9.13
CA PRO A 70 5.97 7.68 10.15
C PRO A 70 5.55 7.17 11.52
N GLY A 71 4.55 6.28 11.59
CA GLY A 71 4.10 5.67 12.84
C GLY A 71 5.19 4.84 13.51
N ILE A 72 5.95 4.07 12.72
CA ILE A 72 7.09 3.27 13.20
C ILE A 72 8.20 4.19 13.73
N ILE A 73 8.56 5.24 12.98
CA ILE A 73 9.57 6.23 13.40
C ILE A 73 9.15 6.90 14.72
N LEU A 74 7.89 7.32 14.82
CA LEU A 74 7.35 7.94 16.04
C LEU A 74 7.37 6.97 17.23
N THR A 75 7.12 5.68 17.02
CA THR A 75 7.26 4.67 18.08
C THR A 75 8.70 4.57 18.56
N PHE A 76 9.68 4.54 17.66
CA PHE A 76 11.10 4.53 18.07
C PHE A 76 11.49 5.77 18.87
N ILE A 77 10.94 6.94 18.56
CA ILE A 77 11.23 8.19 19.29
C ILE A 77 10.49 8.22 20.64
N ALA A 78 9.22 7.81 20.68
CA ALA A 78 8.35 7.94 21.84
C ALA A 78 8.58 6.85 22.92
N PHE A 79 9.27 5.77 22.57
CA PHE A 79 9.62 4.67 23.47
C PHE A 79 11.14 4.56 23.72
N ARG A 80 11.92 5.54 23.28
CA ARG A 80 13.31 5.74 23.74
C ARG A 80 13.31 6.40 25.12
#